data_AF-A0ABD2N7K9-F1
#
_entry.id   AF-A0ABD2N7K9-F1
#
_cell.length_a   1.000
_cell.length_b   1.000
_cell.length_c   1.000
_cell.angle_alpha   90.00
_cell.angle_beta   90.00
_cell.angle_gamma   90.00
#
_symmetry.space_group_name_H-M   'P 1'
#
loop_
_entity.id
_entity.type
_entity.pdbx_description
1 polymer ?
#
loop_
_entity_poly.entity_id
_entity_poly.type
_entity_poly.pdbx_seq_one_letter_code
_entity_poly.pdbx_strand_id
1 'polypeptide(L)'
;MKTLFYTLQFLKLENDTNEFNESKDEISSNSAIQSTMQPAGFSLADDKSNTDADLENFFPFLDSPLRPATPDMNDPRSVAFYEEHKQLAKEYFKVQSELLMLESQLKQHQQQEESESLAKLQNEYESLVLLKNFLTQSTVNNMENRMSADGREVLNRSDR
;
A
#
# COMPACT_ATOMS: atom_id res chain seq x y z
N MET A 1 -3.85 29.35 10.15
CA MET A 1 -4.47 28.78 8.93
C MET A 1 -3.42 28.48 7.86
N LYS A 2 -2.47 27.57 8.13
CA LYS A 2 -1.44 27.15 7.14
C LYS A 2 -1.35 25.62 6.99
N THR A 3 -1.94 24.87 7.92
CA THR A 3 -1.94 23.40 7.94
C THR A 3 -2.83 22.74 6.89
N LEU A 4 -3.83 23.46 6.36
CA LEU A 4 -4.75 22.93 5.35
C LEU A 4 -4.26 23.10 3.90
N PHE A 5 -3.18 23.85 3.66
CA PHE A 5 -2.66 24.04 2.30
C PHE A 5 -1.79 22.88 1.82
N TYR A 6 -1.04 22.24 2.72
CA TYR A 6 -0.11 21.16 2.33
C TYR A 6 -0.81 19.84 1.98
N THR A 7 -1.96 19.53 2.59
CA THR A 7 -2.71 18.31 2.29
C THR A 7 -3.41 18.35 0.93
N LEU A 8 -3.76 19.55 0.43
CA LEU A 8 -4.45 19.70 -0.85
C LEU A 8 -3.51 19.68 -2.06
N GLN A 9 -2.22 19.94 -1.87
CA GLN A 9 -1.26 19.99 -2.97
C GLN A 9 -0.76 18.59 -3.39
N PHE A 10 -0.86 17.60 -2.50
CA PHE A 10 -0.50 16.20 -2.79
C PHE A 10 -1.59 15.39 -3.49
N LEU A 11 -2.86 15.83 -3.47
CA LEU A 11 -3.98 15.11 -4.08
C LEU A 11 -4.28 15.51 -5.55
N LYS A 12 -3.50 16.43 -6.15
CA LYS A 12 -3.76 16.96 -7.51
C LYS A 12 -3.00 16.22 -8.62
N LEU A 13 -2.22 15.18 -8.31
CA LEU A 13 -1.31 14.53 -9.27
C LEU A 13 -1.77 13.15 -9.77
N GLU A 14 -2.99 12.71 -9.43
CA GLU A 14 -3.42 11.33 -9.72
C GLU A 14 -4.76 11.25 -10.47
N ASN A 15 -4.92 12.11 -11.47
CA ASN A 15 -5.92 11.95 -12.52
C ASN A 15 -5.37 12.62 -13.77
N ASP A 16 -4.76 11.82 -14.65
CA ASP A 16 -4.85 11.91 -16.11
C ASP A 16 -3.79 10.99 -16.71
N THR A 17 -4.23 9.83 -17.20
CA THR A 17 -3.73 9.12 -18.40
C THR A 17 -4.35 7.72 -18.42
N ASN A 18 -5.61 7.65 -18.82
CA ASN A 18 -6.21 6.40 -19.28
C ASN A 18 -7.08 6.73 -20.50
N GLU A 19 -6.43 6.91 -21.65
CA GLU A 19 -7.11 6.86 -22.94
C GLU A 19 -6.45 5.83 -23.85
N PHE A 20 -7.33 4.93 -24.26
CA PHE A 20 -7.22 3.81 -25.16
C PHE A 20 -6.68 4.21 -26.54
N ASN A 21 -5.73 3.46 -27.09
CA ASN A 21 -5.69 3.22 -28.54
C ASN A 21 -4.96 1.92 -28.89
N GLU A 22 -5.76 1.00 -29.40
CA GLU A 22 -5.41 -0.25 -30.06
C GLU A 22 -5.05 0.05 -31.52
N SER A 23 -3.85 -0.32 -31.99
CA SER A 23 -3.60 -0.85 -33.35
C SER A 23 -2.18 -1.36 -33.57
N LYS A 24 -2.16 -2.42 -34.38
CA LYS A 24 -1.13 -3.40 -34.76
C LYS A 24 0.14 -2.91 -35.47
N ASP A 25 1.18 -3.72 -35.27
CA ASP A 25 2.28 -4.14 -36.15
C ASP A 25 3.21 -3.06 -36.77
N GLU A 26 4.47 -3.01 -36.32
CA GLU A 26 5.65 -3.35 -37.14
C GLU A 26 6.97 -3.24 -36.33
N ILE A 27 7.86 -4.20 -36.58
CA ILE A 27 9.15 -4.40 -35.93
C ILE A 27 10.19 -3.45 -36.56
N SER A 28 10.92 -2.67 -35.76
CA SER A 28 12.27 -2.24 -36.13
C SER A 28 13.11 -1.92 -34.89
N SER A 29 14.19 -2.66 -34.76
CA SER A 29 15.24 -2.61 -33.74
C SER A 29 15.70 -1.18 -33.42
N ASN A 30 15.97 -0.90 -32.14
CA ASN A 30 17.32 -0.56 -31.66
C ASN A 30 17.41 -0.24 -30.15
N SER A 31 18.59 -0.58 -29.64
CA SER A 31 19.24 -0.17 -28.39
C SER A 31 18.65 -0.61 -27.05
N ALA A 32 19.37 -1.56 -26.46
CA ALA A 32 19.35 -1.92 -25.06
C ALA A 32 19.44 -0.70 -24.14
N ILE A 33 18.43 -0.51 -23.30
CA ILE A 33 18.57 0.14 -22.00
C ILE A 33 18.18 -0.93 -20.97
N GLN A 34 19.16 -1.77 -20.64
CA GLN A 34 19.10 -2.62 -19.46
C GLN A 34 19.36 -1.72 -18.25
N SER A 35 18.36 -0.92 -17.85
CA SER A 35 18.43 -0.18 -16.59
C SER A 35 18.00 -1.14 -15.49
N THR A 36 18.95 -1.94 -15.03
CA THR A 36 18.89 -2.72 -13.81
C THR A 36 18.51 -1.78 -12.66
N MET A 37 17.23 -1.71 -12.29
CA MET A 37 16.82 -1.14 -11.01
C MET A 37 17.27 -2.13 -9.93
N GLN A 38 18.51 -1.97 -9.47
CA GLN A 38 18.91 -2.53 -8.19
C GLN A 38 18.09 -1.80 -7.12
N PRO A 39 17.35 -2.50 -6.24
CA PRO A 39 17.00 -1.89 -4.97
C PRO A 39 18.35 -1.63 -4.29
N ALA A 40 18.67 -0.36 -4.04
CA ALA A 40 19.78 0.01 -3.19
C ALA A 40 19.49 -0.62 -1.81
N GLY A 41 20.07 -1.79 -1.58
CA GLY A 41 20.11 -2.41 -0.26
C GLY A 41 20.95 -1.52 0.63
N PHE A 42 20.30 -0.56 1.29
CA PHE A 42 20.87 0.12 2.44
C PHE A 42 20.95 -0.90 3.57
N SER A 43 22.05 -1.64 3.60
CA SER A 43 22.46 -2.37 4.79
C SER A 43 22.88 -1.33 5.81
N LEU A 44 21.99 -1.03 6.78
CA LEU A 44 22.38 -0.39 8.04
C LEU A 44 23.17 -1.42 8.86
N ALA A 45 24.39 -1.70 8.42
CA ALA A 45 25.39 -2.37 9.23
C ALA A 45 26.43 -1.31 9.63
N ASP A 46 26.46 -1.03 10.93
CA ASP A 46 27.45 -0.26 11.68
C ASP A 46 28.70 0.19 10.90
N ASP A 47 28.68 1.41 10.37
CA ASP A 47 29.90 2.18 10.11
C ASP A 47 29.75 3.61 10.66
N LYS A 48 30.21 3.79 11.89
CA LYS A 48 30.13 5.04 12.66
C LYS A 48 31.24 6.05 12.33
N SER A 49 31.82 6.03 11.13
CA SER A 49 33.01 6.88 10.89
C SER A 49 33.04 7.78 9.65
N ASN A 50 32.07 7.70 8.71
CA ASN A 50 32.09 8.60 7.53
C ASN A 50 30.72 9.15 7.07
N THR A 51 29.60 8.82 7.72
CA THR A 51 28.26 9.30 7.31
C THR A 51 28.02 10.79 7.56
N ASP A 52 28.86 11.43 8.37
CA ASP A 52 28.64 12.81 8.79
C ASP A 52 28.91 13.83 7.68
N ALA A 53 29.84 13.53 6.78
CA ALA A 53 30.11 14.32 5.57
C ALA A 53 29.01 14.11 4.52
N ASP A 54 28.49 12.88 4.42
CA ASP A 54 27.38 12.57 3.52
C ASP A 54 26.11 13.31 3.94
N LEU A 55 25.82 13.41 5.25
CA LEU A 55 24.65 14.13 5.76
C LEU A 55 24.65 15.63 5.43
N GLU A 56 25.82 16.26 5.29
CA GLU A 56 25.93 17.68 4.91
C GLU A 56 25.48 17.92 3.46
N ASN A 57 25.65 16.93 2.59
CA ASN A 57 25.12 16.98 1.22
C ASN A 57 23.59 17.00 1.19
N PHE A 58 22.90 16.71 2.31
CA PHE A 58 21.43 16.71 2.35
C PHE A 58 20.82 18.01 2.86
N PHE A 59 21.61 18.96 3.38
CA PHE A 59 21.09 20.27 3.80
C PHE A 59 20.36 21.05 2.69
N PRO A 60 20.74 20.95 1.40
CA PRO A 60 19.96 21.55 0.31
C PRO A 60 18.54 20.97 0.16
N PHE A 61 18.26 19.77 0.67
CA PHE A 61 16.92 19.16 0.65
C PHE A 61 16.06 19.58 1.85
N LEU A 62 16.64 20.16 2.89
CA LEU A 62 15.89 20.73 4.01
C LEU A 62 15.19 22.02 3.57
N ASP A 63 14.07 22.33 4.22
CA ASP A 63 13.38 23.62 4.02
C ASP A 63 14.31 24.79 4.39
N SER A 64 14.18 25.91 3.68
CA SER A 64 15.02 27.11 3.90
C SER A 64 15.19 27.53 5.36
N PRO A 65 14.16 27.53 6.24
CA PRO A 65 14.34 27.88 7.66
C PRO A 65 15.06 26.83 8.50
N LEU A 66 15.24 25.59 7.98
CA LEU A 66 15.86 24.48 8.70
C LEU A 66 17.33 24.26 8.32
N ARG A 67 17.86 25.05 7.39
CA ARG A 67 19.26 24.97 6.96
C ARG A 67 20.15 25.73 7.94
N PRO A 68 21.35 25.21 8.28
CA PRO A 68 22.34 25.97 9.03
C PRO A 68 22.70 27.28 8.31
N ALA A 69 22.68 28.40 9.04
CA ALA A 69 23.02 29.71 8.48
C ALA A 69 24.53 29.84 8.29
N THR A 70 24.99 30.43 7.18
CA THR A 70 26.43 30.63 6.93
C THR A 70 27.08 31.39 8.10
N PRO A 71 28.13 30.83 8.73
CA PRO A 71 28.77 31.48 9.87
C PRO A 71 29.60 32.69 9.44
N ASP A 72 29.68 33.70 10.29
CA ASP A 72 30.67 34.77 10.19
C ASP A 72 32.00 34.29 10.79
N MET A 73 33.03 34.17 9.95
CA MET A 73 34.35 33.67 10.36
C MET A 73 35.09 34.62 11.30
N ASN A 74 34.63 35.86 11.45
CA ASN A 74 35.24 36.85 12.34
C ASN A 74 34.66 36.82 13.77
N ASP A 75 33.53 36.14 14.00
CA ASP A 75 32.94 35.96 15.33
C ASP A 75 32.97 34.48 15.75
N PRO A 76 33.76 34.09 16.76
CA PRO A 76 33.82 32.70 17.22
C PRO A 76 32.47 32.18 17.73
N ARG A 77 31.57 33.06 18.18
CA ARG A 77 30.21 32.65 18.60
C ARG A 77 29.36 32.24 17.42
N SER A 78 29.47 32.94 16.29
CA SER A 78 28.72 32.61 15.08
C SER A 78 29.10 31.23 14.55
N VAL A 79 30.39 30.89 14.56
CA VAL A 79 30.88 29.56 14.20
C VAL A 79 30.33 28.49 15.13
N ALA A 80 30.30 28.74 16.45
CA ALA A 80 29.73 27.80 17.41
C ALA A 80 28.23 27.53 17.17
N PHE A 81 27.43 28.58 16.92
CA PHE A 81 26.01 28.42 16.61
C PHE A 81 25.76 27.66 15.31
N TYR A 82 26.61 27.87 14.29
CA TYR A 82 26.52 27.12 13.05
C TYR A 82 26.70 25.62 13.27
N GLU A 83 27.71 25.21 14.04
CA GLU A 83 27.95 23.78 14.32
C GLU A 83 26.81 23.15 15.13
N GLU A 84 26.21 23.88 16.07
CA GLU A 84 25.01 23.41 16.78
C GLU A 84 23.83 23.21 15.83
N HIS A 85 23.55 24.20 14.98
CA HIS A 85 22.44 24.13 14.02
C HIS A 85 22.66 23.03 12.98
N LYS A 86 23.91 22.77 12.62
CA LYS A 86 24.31 21.67 11.75
C LYS A 86 23.97 20.32 12.36
N GLN A 87 24.26 20.11 13.65
CA GLN A 87 23.86 18.90 14.36
C GLN A 87 22.35 18.76 14.44
N LEU A 88 21.64 19.85 14.75
CA LEU A 88 20.17 19.83 14.83
C LEU A 88 19.52 19.49 13.48
N ALA A 89 20.05 20.03 12.39
CA ALA A 89 19.58 19.73 11.03
C ALA A 89 19.76 18.24 10.68
N LYS A 90 20.87 17.62 11.10
CA LYS A 90 21.12 16.18 10.92
C LYS A 90 20.11 15.32 11.68
N GLU A 91 19.88 15.63 12.95
CA GLU A 91 18.89 14.92 13.76
C GLU A 91 17.48 15.09 13.22
N TYR A 92 17.12 16.29 12.77
CA TYR A 92 15.83 16.53 12.13
C TYR A 92 15.65 15.65 10.89
N PHE A 93 16.64 15.61 10.00
CA PHE A 93 16.59 14.77 8.79
C PHE A 93 16.41 13.29 9.14
N LYS A 94 17.15 12.81 10.14
CA LYS A 94 17.03 11.44 10.64
C LYS A 94 15.60 11.15 11.13
N VAL A 95 15.05 12.01 11.97
CA VAL A 95 13.67 11.86 12.49
C VAL A 95 12.66 11.88 11.35
N GLN A 96 12.82 12.76 10.35
CA GLN A 96 11.94 12.78 9.17
C GLN A 96 11.99 11.46 8.40
N SER A 97 13.17 10.88 8.22
CA SER A 97 13.31 9.59 7.54
C SER A 97 12.65 8.44 8.31
N GLU A 98 12.80 8.43 9.64
CA GLU A 98 12.17 7.44 10.51
C GLU A 98 10.63 7.58 10.49
N LEU A 99 10.11 8.80 10.53
CA LEU A 99 8.66 9.06 10.42
C LEU A 99 8.10 8.54 9.11
N LEU A 100 8.77 8.82 7.99
CA LEU A 100 8.34 8.35 6.67
C LEU A 100 8.33 6.81 6.58
N MET A 101 9.36 6.16 7.14
CA MET A 101 9.44 4.70 7.20
C MET A 101 8.27 4.13 8.02
N LEU A 102 7.99 4.71 9.19
CA LEU A 102 6.90 4.27 10.07
C LEU A 102 5.54 4.48 9.41
N GLU A 103 5.33 5.59 8.71
CA GLU A 103 4.09 5.85 7.97
C GLU A 103 3.86 4.79 6.88
N SER A 104 4.91 4.43 6.13
CA SER A 104 4.84 3.37 5.13
C SER A 104 4.48 2.02 5.76
N GLN A 105 5.10 1.66 6.89
CA GLN A 105 4.80 0.41 7.59
C GLN A 105 3.36 0.36 8.08
N LEU A 106 2.86 1.46 8.64
CA LEU A 106 1.48 1.57 9.12
C LEU A 106 0.49 1.40 7.96
N LYS A 107 0.74 2.05 6.82
CA LYS A 107 -0.11 1.92 5.63
C LYS A 107 -0.13 0.49 5.09
N GLN A 108 1.03 -0.18 5.09
CA GLN A 108 1.12 -1.60 4.68
C GLN A 108 0.33 -2.51 5.62
N HIS A 109 0.45 -2.32 6.93
CA HIS A 109 -0.31 -3.09 7.91
C HIS A 109 -1.82 -2.89 7.76
N GLN A 110 -2.28 -1.65 7.58
CA GLN A 110 -3.70 -1.35 7.35
C GLN A 110 -4.22 -2.02 6.09
N GLN A 111 -3.48 -1.91 4.97
CA GLN A 111 -3.86 -2.54 3.71
C GLN A 111 -3.92 -4.07 3.84
N GLN A 112 -2.99 -4.66 4.59
CA GLN A 112 -3.00 -6.09 4.86
C GLN A 112 -4.23 -6.50 5.67
N GLU A 113 -4.54 -5.81 6.77
CA GLU A 113 -5.73 -6.09 7.59
C GLU A 113 -7.03 -5.96 6.79
N GLU A 114 -7.15 -4.92 5.96
CA GLU A 114 -8.29 -4.74 5.06
C GLU A 114 -8.41 -5.89 4.06
N SER A 115 -7.29 -6.32 3.46
CA SER A 115 -7.28 -7.44 2.52
C SER A 115 -7.68 -8.76 3.16
N GLU A 116 -7.21 -9.04 4.38
CA GLU A 116 -7.57 -10.23 5.14
C GLU A 116 -9.04 -10.22 5.55
N SER A 117 -9.56 -9.07 5.97
CA SER A 117 -10.97 -8.89 6.31
C SER A 117 -11.86 -9.12 5.09
N LEU A 118 -11.50 -8.55 3.94
CA LEU A 118 -12.23 -8.73 2.69
C LEU A 118 -12.23 -10.20 2.24
N ALA A 119 -11.08 -10.87 2.32
CA ALA A 119 -10.96 -12.29 1.98
C ALA A 119 -11.84 -13.18 2.87
N LYS A 120 -11.91 -12.90 4.18
CA LYS A 120 -12.82 -13.60 5.10
C LYS A 120 -14.27 -13.39 4.71
N LEU A 121 -14.68 -12.15 4.41
CA LEU A 121 -16.04 -11.83 4.02
C LEU A 121 -16.45 -12.50 2.71
N GLN A 122 -15.54 -12.57 1.73
CA GLN A 122 -15.76 -13.30 0.48
C GLN A 122 -15.97 -14.79 0.72
N ASN A 123 -15.16 -15.40 1.58
CA ASN A 123 -15.30 -16.82 1.93
C ASN A 123 -16.65 -17.11 2.61
N GLU A 124 -17.04 -16.27 3.58
CA GLU A 124 -18.34 -16.38 4.24
C GLU A 124 -19.50 -16.25 3.24
N TYR A 125 -19.41 -15.30 2.31
CA TYR A 125 -20.40 -15.13 1.26
C TYR A 125 -20.50 -16.38 0.37
N GLU A 126 -19.38 -16.93 -0.09
CA GLU A 126 -19.35 -18.14 -0.91
C GLU A 126 -19.95 -19.34 -0.16
N SER A 127 -19.58 -19.52 1.12
CA SER A 127 -20.13 -20.57 1.98
C SER A 127 -21.64 -20.45 2.14
N LEU A 128 -22.17 -19.23 2.34
CA LEU A 128 -23.60 -18.98 2.44
C LEU A 128 -24.33 -19.25 1.11
N VAL A 129 -23.73 -18.89 -0.02
CA VAL A 129 -24.28 -19.19 -1.35
C VAL A 129 -24.36 -20.71 -1.56
N LEU A 130 -23.30 -21.44 -1.22
CA LEU A 130 -23.30 -22.91 -1.29
C LEU A 130 -24.38 -23.53 -0.41
N LEU A 131 -24.50 -23.08 0.84
CA LEU A 131 -25.52 -23.56 1.76
C LEU A 131 -26.94 -23.25 1.25
N LYS A 132 -27.18 -22.03 0.77
CA LYS A 132 -28.46 -21.64 0.15
C LYS A 132 -28.80 -22.57 -1.00
N ASN A 133 -27.86 -22.78 -1.93
CA ASN A 133 -28.07 -23.63 -3.09
C ASN A 133 -28.38 -25.08 -2.67
N PHE A 134 -27.63 -25.62 -1.71
CA PHE A 134 -27.88 -26.94 -1.14
C PHE A 134 -29.29 -27.06 -0.54
N LEU A 135 -29.70 -26.08 0.27
CA LEU A 135 -31.04 -26.07 0.86
C LEU A 135 -32.13 -26.00 -0.21
N THR A 136 -31.99 -25.11 -1.19
CA THR A 136 -32.97 -25.01 -2.30
C THR A 136 -33.06 -26.30 -3.12
N GLN A 137 -31.94 -26.99 -3.34
CA GLN A 137 -31.92 -28.24 -4.07
C GLN A 137 -32.57 -29.36 -3.25
N SER A 138 -32.32 -29.40 -1.93
CA SER A 138 -32.95 -30.36 -1.02
C SER A 138 -34.47 -30.17 -0.89
N THR A 139 -34.96 -28.92 -0.95
CA THR A 139 -36.40 -28.65 -0.90
C THR A 139 -37.07 -29.03 -2.21
N VAL A 140 -36.46 -28.73 -3.36
CA VAL A 140 -36.95 -29.19 -4.67
C VAL A 140 -36.99 -30.71 -4.73
N ASN A 141 -35.91 -31.40 -4.38
CA ASN A 141 -35.86 -32.87 -4.36
C ASN A 141 -36.93 -33.47 -3.43
N ASN A 142 -37.14 -32.88 -2.25
CA ASN A 142 -38.20 -33.33 -1.33
C ASN A 142 -39.62 -33.05 -1.87
N MET A 143 -39.84 -31.97 -2.61
CA MET A 143 -41.12 -31.70 -3.27
C MET A 143 -41.39 -32.69 -4.40
N GLU A 144 -40.41 -32.98 -5.24
CA GLU A 144 -40.54 -33.98 -6.32
C GLU A 144 -40.82 -35.38 -5.76
N ASN A 145 -40.15 -35.76 -4.68
CA ASN A 145 -40.37 -37.06 -4.04
C ASN A 145 -41.76 -37.17 -3.39
N ARG A 146 -42.31 -36.06 -2.89
CA ARG A 146 -43.69 -35.98 -2.37
C ARG A 146 -44.73 -36.03 -3.48
N MET A 147 -44.50 -35.37 -4.62
CA MET A 147 -45.39 -35.42 -5.78
C MET A 147 -45.36 -36.78 -6.49
N SER A 148 -44.26 -37.53 -6.39
CA SER A 148 -44.16 -38.90 -6.92
C SER A 148 -44.77 -39.96 -5.98
N ALA A 149 -45.01 -39.65 -4.70
CA ALA A 149 -45.53 -40.58 -3.70
C ALA A 149 -47.06 -40.67 -3.65
N ASP A 150 -47.80 -39.71 -4.21
CA ASP A 150 -49.27 -39.65 -4.16
C ASP A 150 -49.98 -40.55 -5.19
N GLY A 151 -49.23 -41.42 -5.88
CA GLY A 151 -49.73 -42.27 -6.99
C GLY A 151 -49.86 -43.76 -6.68
N ARG A 152 -49.75 -44.21 -5.43
CA ARG A 152 -49.87 -45.63 -5.07
C ARG A 152 -50.96 -45.89 -4.03
N GLU A 153 -52.22 -45.66 -4.43
CA GLU A 153 -53.34 -46.35 -3.81
C GLU A 153 -53.26 -47.85 -4.18
N VAL A 154 -52.65 -48.64 -3.30
CA VAL A 154 -52.74 -50.10 -3.37
C VAL A 154 -54.13 -50.48 -2.87
N LEU A 155 -55.07 -50.62 -3.81
CA LEU A 155 -56.36 -51.28 -3.60
C LEU A 155 -56.09 -52.71 -3.11
N ASN A 156 -56.15 -52.90 -1.80
CA ASN A 156 -56.22 -54.21 -1.18
C ASN A 156 -57.59 -54.80 -1.52
N ARG A 157 -57.68 -55.49 -2.65
CA ARG A 157 -58.84 -56.31 -3.00
C ARG A 157 -58.82 -57.55 -2.12
N SER A 158 -59.64 -57.49 -1.08
CA SER A 158 -60.08 -58.65 -0.32
C SER A 158 -60.93 -59.55 -1.23
N ASP A 159 -60.41 -60.71 -1.63
CA ASP A 159 -61.18 -61.85 -2.13
C ASP A 159 -60.65 -63.07 -1.35
N ARG A 160 -61.32 -63.58 -0.31
CA ARG A 160 -62.60 -64.30 -0.22
C ARG A 160 -62.53 -65.72 -0.77
#